data_AF-A0A6I3DHA8-F1
#
_entry.id   AF-A0A6I3DHA8-F1
#
_cell.length_a   1.000
_cell.length_b   1.000
_cell.length_c   1.000
_cell.angle_alpha   90.00
_cell.angle_beta   90.00
_cell.angle_gamma   90.00
#
_symmetry.space_group_name_H-M   'P 1'
#
loop_
_entity.id
_entity.type
_entity.pdbx_description
1 polymer ?
#
loop_
_entity_poly.entity_id
_entity_poly.type
_entity_poly.pdbx_seq_one_letter_code
_entity_poly.pdbx_strand_id
1 'polypeptide(L)'
;MSAIVEILVNEKLVDEQRIEQAMGLAIAAASRARRLSPPNPWVGAVVLSASGEVVGSGSTQAPGGSHAEVAALLEAGELAHDGVLVVTLEPCNHQGRTPACTEQIIDAGISRVVVAIEDPDPL
;
A
#
# COMPACT_ATOMS: atom_id res chain seq x y z
N MET A 1 -46.59 5.23 -7.00
CA MET A 1 -46.02 6.07 -8.07
C MET A 1 -45.32 7.25 -7.40
N SER A 2 -44.09 7.57 -7.83
CA SER A 2 -43.25 8.68 -7.34
C SER A 2 -42.46 8.38 -6.04
N ALA A 3 -41.14 8.51 -5.95
CA ALA A 3 -40.10 8.78 -6.94
C ALA A 3 -38.80 8.16 -6.43
N ILE A 4 -38.01 7.62 -7.35
CA ILE A 4 -36.60 7.25 -7.14
C ILE A 4 -35.85 8.53 -6.76
N VAL A 5 -35.11 8.49 -5.65
CA VAL A 5 -33.97 9.38 -5.44
C VAL A 5 -32.74 8.48 -5.30
N GLU A 6 -32.26 8.02 -6.46
CA GLU A 6 -30.87 7.59 -6.62
C GLU A 6 -30.02 8.82 -6.36
N ILE A 7 -29.55 8.98 -5.12
CA ILE A 7 -28.40 9.82 -4.85
C ILE A 7 -27.20 9.03 -5.35
N LEU A 8 -26.77 9.36 -6.56
CA LEU A 8 -25.44 9.05 -7.08
C LEU A 8 -24.42 9.63 -6.09
N VAL A 9 -23.99 8.83 -5.11
CA VAL A 9 -22.75 9.09 -4.38
C VAL A 9 -21.60 8.79 -5.33
N ASN A 10 -21.25 9.85 -6.05
CA ASN A 10 -19.93 10.20 -6.58
C ASN A 10 -19.00 9.06 -7.01
N GLU A 11 -18.67 9.07 -8.30
CA GLU A 11 -17.60 8.29 -8.90
C GLU A 11 -16.25 8.50 -8.16
N LYS A 12 -15.55 7.39 -7.89
CA LYS A 12 -14.10 7.27 -7.61
C LYS A 12 -13.55 7.68 -6.24
N LEU A 13 -14.08 7.15 -5.15
CA LEU A 13 -13.25 6.89 -3.96
C LEU A 13 -13.38 5.41 -3.58
N VAL A 14 -12.25 4.73 -3.40
CA VAL A 14 -12.23 3.37 -2.88
C VAL A 14 -12.87 3.37 -1.49
N ASP A 15 -13.92 2.57 -1.32
CA ASP A 15 -14.69 2.53 -0.08
C ASP A 15 -13.87 2.00 1.11
N GLU A 16 -14.29 2.35 2.33
CA GLU A 16 -13.58 1.98 3.57
C GLU A 16 -13.51 0.46 3.77
N GLN A 17 -14.52 -0.29 3.32
CA GLN A 17 -14.57 -1.74 3.45
C GLN A 17 -13.45 -2.41 2.64
N ARG A 18 -13.21 -1.94 1.42
CA ARG A 18 -12.09 -2.41 0.58
C ARG A 18 -10.74 -2.08 1.19
N ILE A 19 -10.60 -0.89 1.80
CA ILE A 19 -9.37 -0.49 2.49
C ILE A 19 -9.11 -1.39 3.71
N GLU A 20 -10.13 -1.69 4.51
CA GLU A 20 -10.01 -2.61 5.65
C GLU A 20 -9.62 -4.03 5.20
N GLN A 21 -10.27 -4.54 4.15
CA GLN A 21 -9.92 -5.84 3.55
C GLN A 21 -8.48 -5.85 3.04
N ALA A 22 -8.05 -4.80 2.34
CA ALA A 22 -6.69 -4.65 1.87
C ALA A 22 -5.68 -4.58 3.03
N MET A 23 -6.03 -3.94 4.15
CA MET A 23 -5.18 -3.93 5.34
C MET A 23 -5.03 -5.34 5.92
N GLY A 24 -6.10 -6.14 5.96
CA GLY A 24 -6.03 -7.55 6.32
C GLY A 24 -5.07 -8.35 5.42
N LEU A 25 -5.10 -8.10 4.11
CA LEU A 25 -4.19 -8.69 3.14
C LEU A 25 -2.73 -8.22 3.34
N ALA A 26 -2.52 -6.94 3.64
CA ALA A 26 -1.20 -6.37 3.94
C ALA A 26 -0.60 -7.01 5.20
N ILE A 27 -1.37 -7.19 6.27
CA ILE A 27 -0.94 -7.90 7.49
C ILE A 27 -0.57 -9.36 7.19
N ALA A 28 -1.36 -10.04 6.35
CA ALA A 28 -1.05 -11.39 5.91
C ALA A 28 0.25 -11.45 5.09
N ALA A 29 0.51 -10.44 4.25
CA ALA A 29 1.76 -10.29 3.51
C ALA A 29 2.96 -10.03 4.42
N ALA A 30 2.84 -9.10 5.36
CA ALA A 30 3.85 -8.79 6.37
C ALA A 30 4.30 -10.04 7.14
N SER A 31 3.35 -10.90 7.49
CA SER A 31 3.62 -12.16 8.20
C SER A 31 4.57 -13.10 7.45
N ARG A 32 4.62 -13.03 6.11
CA ARG A 32 5.54 -13.83 5.29
C ARG A 32 6.98 -13.32 5.36
N ALA A 33 7.19 -12.03 5.63
CA ALA A 33 8.52 -11.43 5.74
C ALA A 33 9.26 -11.79 7.05
N ARG A 34 8.57 -12.43 8.00
CA ARG A 34 9.04 -12.68 9.37
C ARG A 34 10.42 -13.34 9.50
N ARG A 35 10.72 -14.30 8.62
CA ARG A 35 11.99 -15.03 8.63
C ARG A 35 12.96 -14.57 7.53
N LEU A 36 12.56 -13.61 6.72
CA LEU A 36 13.26 -13.20 5.52
C LEU A 36 13.95 -11.83 5.70
N SER A 37 13.22 -10.88 6.26
CA SER A 37 13.61 -9.47 6.32
C SER A 37 14.49 -9.04 7.51
N PRO A 38 14.64 -9.78 8.64
CA PRO A 38 15.52 -9.33 9.73
C PRO A 38 16.93 -8.93 9.23
N PRO A 39 17.48 -7.79 9.72
CA PRO A 39 16.99 -6.98 10.84
C PRO A 39 15.88 -5.98 10.50
N ASN A 40 15.47 -5.86 9.24
CA ASN A 40 14.44 -4.90 8.83
C ASN A 40 13.04 -5.30 9.36
N PRO A 41 12.13 -4.32 9.55
CA PRO A 41 10.76 -4.59 9.99
C PRO A 41 9.98 -5.41 8.96
N TRP A 42 9.02 -6.17 9.47
CA TRP A 42 8.14 -7.02 8.66
C TRP A 42 6.96 -6.19 8.19
N VAL A 43 7.11 -5.55 7.03
CA VAL A 43 6.09 -4.69 6.45
C VAL A 43 5.37 -5.46 5.35
N GLY A 44 4.07 -5.21 5.22
CA GLY A 44 3.26 -5.65 4.11
C GLY A 44 2.55 -4.47 3.48
N ALA A 45 2.33 -4.55 2.18
CA ALA A 45 1.66 -3.51 1.41
C ALA A 45 0.74 -4.13 0.36
N VAL A 46 -0.34 -3.42 0.05
CA VAL A 46 -1.31 -3.76 -1.00
C VAL A 46 -1.64 -2.49 -1.76
N VAL A 47 -1.67 -2.58 -3.09
CA VAL A 47 -2.12 -1.51 -3.97
C VAL A 47 -3.54 -1.83 -4.44
N LEU A 48 -4.46 -0.91 -4.18
CA LEU A 48 -5.79 -0.89 -4.77
C LEU A 48 -5.77 0.06 -5.98
N SER A 49 -6.31 -0.37 -7.10
CA SER A 49 -6.52 0.50 -8.27
C SER A 49 -7.52 1.62 -7.95
N ALA A 50 -7.67 2.58 -8.86
CA ALA A 50 -8.72 3.59 -8.77
C ALA A 50 -10.15 3.02 -8.73
N SER A 51 -10.36 1.78 -9.21
CA SER A 51 -11.63 1.03 -9.10
C SER A 51 -11.77 0.25 -7.77
N GLY A 52 -10.74 0.25 -6.93
CA GLY A 52 -10.71 -0.46 -5.65
C GLY A 52 -10.39 -1.95 -5.78
N GLU A 53 -9.81 -2.39 -6.89
CA GLU A 53 -9.36 -3.78 -7.08
C GLU A 53 -7.93 -3.94 -6.59
N VAL A 54 -7.61 -5.08 -5.98
CA VAL A 54 -6.22 -5.40 -5.61
C VAL A 54 -5.44 -5.65 -6.89
N VAL A 55 -4.45 -4.81 -7.15
CA VAL A 55 -3.60 -4.88 -8.35
C VAL A 55 -2.14 -5.16 -8.02
N GLY A 56 -1.74 -5.06 -6.75
CA GLY A 56 -0.40 -5.45 -6.32
C GLY A 56 -0.34 -5.73 -4.82
N SER A 57 0.62 -6.57 -4.43
CA SER A 57 0.86 -6.98 -3.06
C SER A 57 2.36 -7.17 -2.81
N GLY A 58 2.80 -6.80 -1.63
CA GLY A 58 4.22 -6.79 -1.31
C GLY A 58 4.48 -7.07 0.16
N SER A 59 5.66 -7.59 0.43
CA SER A 59 6.21 -7.69 1.78
C SER A 59 7.69 -7.35 1.75
N THR A 60 8.26 -6.88 2.85
CA THR A 60 9.70 -6.60 2.94
C THR A 60 10.50 -7.83 2.53
N GLN A 61 11.41 -7.67 1.56
CA GLN A 61 12.29 -8.73 1.10
C GLN A 61 13.51 -8.86 2.02
N ALA A 62 14.43 -9.78 1.69
CA ALA A 62 15.70 -9.89 2.39
C ALA A 62 16.49 -8.56 2.36
N PRO A 63 17.39 -8.30 3.33
CA PRO A 63 18.15 -7.06 3.37
C PRO A 63 18.85 -6.72 2.04
N GLY A 64 18.60 -5.51 1.54
CA GLY A 64 19.06 -5.04 0.22
C GLY A 64 18.10 -5.32 -0.93
N GLY A 65 17.03 -6.08 -0.70
CA GLY A 65 15.90 -6.20 -1.62
C GLY A 65 14.84 -5.12 -1.39
N SER A 66 13.75 -5.20 -2.16
CA SER A 66 12.65 -4.24 -2.11
C SER A 66 11.93 -4.20 -0.75
N HIS A 67 11.55 -2.99 -0.34
CA HIS A 67 10.56 -2.80 0.71
C HIS A 67 9.16 -3.23 0.23
N ALA A 68 8.21 -3.36 1.15
CA ALA A 68 6.88 -3.89 0.84
C ALA A 68 6.14 -3.02 -0.19
N GLU A 69 6.23 -1.71 -0.04
CA GLU A 69 5.63 -0.70 -0.91
C GLU A 69 6.17 -0.84 -2.33
N VAL A 70 7.49 -0.89 -2.48
CA VAL A 70 8.16 -1.08 -3.77
C VAL A 70 7.76 -2.40 -4.42
N ALA A 71 7.73 -3.50 -3.65
CA ALA A 71 7.30 -4.79 -4.18
C ALA A 71 5.84 -4.75 -4.67
N ALA A 72 4.94 -4.11 -3.91
CA ALA A 72 3.54 -3.98 -4.29
C ALA A 72 3.33 -3.07 -5.51
N LEU A 73 4.08 -1.96 -5.61
CA LEU A 73 4.05 -1.04 -6.75
C LEU A 73 4.61 -1.70 -8.02
N LEU A 74 5.68 -2.49 -7.90
CA LEU A 74 6.22 -3.26 -9.03
C LEU A 74 5.24 -4.31 -9.55
N GLU A 75 4.50 -4.98 -8.65
CA GLU A 75 3.43 -5.92 -9.06
C GLU A 75 2.26 -5.18 -9.71
N ALA A 76 1.86 -4.02 -9.17
CA ALA A 76 0.76 -3.21 -9.70
C ALA A 76 1.06 -2.56 -11.06
N GLY A 77 2.30 -2.13 -11.29
CA GLY A 77 2.69 -1.38 -12.48
C GLY A 77 1.80 -0.14 -12.68
N GLU A 78 1.40 0.12 -13.92
CA GLU A 78 0.56 1.27 -14.29
C GLU A 78 -0.82 1.28 -13.61
N LEU A 79 -1.30 0.14 -13.11
CA LEU A 79 -2.60 0.08 -12.40
C LEU A 79 -2.55 0.75 -11.02
N ALA A 80 -1.34 1.09 -10.53
CA ALA A 80 -1.16 1.86 -9.31
C ALA A 80 -1.57 3.33 -9.46
N HIS A 81 -1.58 3.88 -10.68
CA HIS A 81 -1.89 5.29 -10.91
C HIS A 81 -3.30 5.64 -10.43
N ASP A 82 -3.44 6.77 -9.72
CA ASP A 82 -4.62 7.21 -8.99
C ASP A 82 -5.13 6.23 -7.91
N GLY A 83 -4.41 5.14 -7.66
CA GLY A 83 -4.75 4.09 -6.71
C GLY A 83 -4.49 4.45 -5.25
N VAL A 84 -4.79 3.51 -4.36
CA VAL A 84 -4.56 3.61 -2.92
C VAL A 84 -3.51 2.58 -2.52
N LEU A 85 -2.43 3.04 -1.87
CA LEU A 85 -1.48 2.15 -1.20
C LEU A 85 -1.92 1.94 0.25
N VAL A 86 -2.11 0.69 0.64
CA VAL A 86 -2.42 0.29 2.01
C VAL A 86 -1.20 -0.43 2.58
N VAL A 87 -0.62 0.08 3.66
CA VAL A 87 0.68 -0.38 4.21
C VAL A 87 0.64 -0.51 5.73
N THR A 88 1.33 -1.52 6.27
CA THR A 88 1.29 -1.84 7.71
C THR A 88 2.19 -0.96 8.59
N LEU A 89 3.15 -0.24 8.00
CA LEU A 89 4.08 0.65 8.68
C LEU A 89 4.25 1.90 7.81
N GLU A 90 4.52 3.05 8.43
CA GLU A 90 4.81 4.29 7.71
C GLU A 90 5.93 4.10 6.67
N PRO A 91 5.75 4.56 5.42
CA PRO A 91 6.78 4.45 4.40
C PRO A 91 8.02 5.27 4.71
N CYS A 92 9.21 4.69 4.50
CA CYS A 92 10.46 5.40 4.77
C CYS A 92 10.67 6.61 3.83
N ASN A 93 11.18 7.70 4.39
CA ASN A 93 11.47 8.97 3.69
C ASN A 93 12.97 9.27 3.54
N HIS A 94 13.84 8.37 4.01
CA HIS A 94 15.29 8.51 3.94
C HIS A 94 15.88 7.56 2.89
N GLN A 95 16.99 7.97 2.30
CA GLN A 95 17.75 7.13 1.38
C GLN A 95 18.74 6.26 2.17
N GLY A 96 18.57 4.95 2.08
CA GLY A 96 19.46 3.96 2.70
C GLY A 96 20.24 3.18 1.64
N ARG A 97 20.10 1.85 1.66
CA ARG A 97 20.63 0.97 0.60
C ARG A 97 19.78 1.01 -0.68
N THR A 98 18.54 1.44 -0.55
CA THR A 98 17.56 1.62 -1.63
C THR A 98 17.07 3.08 -1.61
N PRO A 99 16.51 3.59 -2.72
CA PRO A 99 15.79 4.86 -2.72
C PRO A 99 14.65 4.86 -1.67
N ALA A 100 14.21 6.06 -1.27
CA ALA A 100 13.12 6.20 -0.32
C ALA A 100 11.82 5.61 -0.89
N CYS A 101 10.98 5.00 -0.04
CA CYS A 101 9.68 4.51 -0.47
C CYS A 101 8.77 5.67 -0.89
N THR A 102 8.83 6.80 -0.18
CA THR A 102 8.01 7.98 -0.48
C THR A 102 8.20 8.52 -1.91
N GLU A 103 9.44 8.59 -2.39
CA GLU A 103 9.74 9.00 -3.78
C GLU A 103 9.07 8.06 -4.78
N GLN A 104 9.20 6.75 -4.60
CA GLN A 104 8.61 5.75 -5.49
C GLN A 104 7.08 5.74 -5.45
N ILE A 105 6.48 6.02 -4.30
CA ILE A 105 5.02 6.15 -4.15
C ILE A 105 4.50 7.36 -4.93
N ILE A 106 5.21 8.49 -4.85
CA ILE A 106 4.89 9.71 -5.60
C ILE A 106 5.04 9.46 -7.10
N ASP A 107 6.15 8.86 -7.53
CA ASP A 107 6.43 8.56 -8.93
C ASP A 107 5.42 7.58 -9.53
N ALA A 108 4.89 6.64 -8.73
CA ALA A 108 3.84 5.71 -9.16
C ALA A 108 2.45 6.35 -9.30
N GLY A 109 2.28 7.62 -8.93
CA GLY A 109 1.00 8.33 -9.03
C GLY A 109 -0.05 7.84 -8.03
N ILE A 110 0.35 7.29 -6.88
CA ILE A 110 -0.60 6.90 -5.83
C ILE A 110 -1.32 8.13 -5.30
N SER A 111 -2.66 8.09 -5.27
CA SER A 111 -3.49 9.23 -4.85
C SER A 111 -3.68 9.28 -3.34
N ARG A 112 -3.54 8.15 -2.66
CA ARG A 112 -3.76 8.02 -1.22
C ARG A 112 -2.90 6.91 -0.62
N VAL A 113 -2.30 7.19 0.54
CA VAL A 113 -1.63 6.19 1.37
C VAL A 113 -2.41 6.00 2.66
N VAL A 114 -2.68 4.75 3.01
CA VAL A 114 -3.31 4.35 4.28
C VAL A 114 -2.30 3.54 5.08
N VAL A 115 -1.94 4.05 6.25
CA VAL A 115 -0.90 3.49 7.12
C VAL A 115 -1.54 2.89 8.37
N ALA A 116 -1.12 1.70 8.79
CA ALA A 116 -1.62 1.09 10.02
C ALA A 116 -0.97 1.67 11.28
N ILE A 117 0.36 1.77 11.30
CA ILE A 117 1.15 2.21 12.46
C ILE A 117 2.23 3.17 11.95
N GLU A 118 2.42 4.27 12.66
CA GLU A 118 3.52 5.23 12.44
C GLU A 118 4.87 4.56 12.75
N ASP A 119 5.94 4.95 12.05
CA ASP A 119 7.25 4.38 12.33
C ASP A 119 7.71 4.79 13.74
N PRO A 120 7.93 3.83 14.67
CA PRO A 120 8.40 4.17 16.01
C PRO A 120 9.86 4.62 16.04
N ASP A 121 10.62 4.36 14.98
CA ASP A 121 11.98 4.84 14.85
C ASP A 121 11.97 6.29 14.32
N PRO A 122 12.38 7.28 15.12
CA PRO A 122 12.38 8.66 14.69
C PRO A 122 13.47 9.00 13.66
N LEU A 123 14.30 8.00 13.26
CA LEU A 123 15.50 8.09 12.39
C LEU A 123 15.95 9.52 12.02
#